data_AF-A0AA41ULZ6-F1
#
_entry.id   AF-A0AA41ULZ6-F1
#
_cell.length_a   1.000
_cell.length_b   1.000
_cell.length_c   1.000
_cell.angle_alpha   90.00
_cell.angle_beta   90.00
_cell.angle_gamma   90.00
#
_symmetry.space_group_name_H-M   'P 1'
#
loop_
_entity.id
_entity.type
_entity.pdbx_description
1 polymer ?
#
loop_
_entity_poly.entity_id
_entity_poly.type
_entity_poly.pdbx_seq_one_letter_code
_entity_poly.pdbx_strand_id
1 'polypeptide(L)'
;MRRASWKKSGLVMTVFWAMLALVAGCSSGGLDEMGQRYMAFLEAEDFSSGDGTLAIDVAQDDCNINALDPDWEDFGPAIGNVTVTVSEDALGITLESYTIHYEPLESPDGTSTTMPPRLESIYNGAYTMDIQSGASGTFSITLMSVDTKQEFQDKSGWSWYTEYPEWLEVWNAKVAEVNDQRDVVEEIKDQVARLPEGSEERKVLEAEEAIEQRRLDRLNEELEALQSQEVLHFWVSPALDMARYNLRLTLNFRDTHNKSRTIVLNRTLWLYNVDNC
;
A
#
# COMPACT_ATOMS: atom_id res chain seq x y z
N MET A 1 53.40 6.57 28.95
CA MET A 1 53.59 5.17 28.50
C MET A 1 53.14 5.06 27.05
N ARG A 2 54.01 4.55 26.18
CA ARG A 2 53.79 4.26 24.76
C ARG A 2 53.25 2.83 24.59
N ARG A 3 52.38 2.61 23.61
CA ARG A 3 52.29 1.45 22.66
C ARG A 3 50.85 1.40 22.11
N ALA A 4 50.60 1.65 20.83
CA ALA A 4 50.86 0.85 19.61
C ALA A 4 49.52 0.21 19.16
N SER A 5 48.88 0.72 18.10
CA SER A 5 49.12 0.39 16.69
C SER A 5 48.78 -1.05 16.34
N TRP A 6 47.62 -1.27 15.72
CA TRP A 6 47.45 -2.26 14.65
C TRP A 6 46.86 -1.57 13.42
N LYS A 7 47.73 -1.33 12.43
CA LYS A 7 47.38 -1.22 11.01
C LYS A 7 47.27 -2.63 10.42
N LYS A 8 46.42 -2.76 9.41
CA LYS A 8 46.46 -3.59 8.17
C LYS A 8 45.01 -4.00 7.85
N SER A 9 44.51 -4.08 6.62
CA SER A 9 44.96 -3.78 5.27
C SER A 9 43.79 -4.14 4.32
N GLY A 10 43.75 -3.51 3.14
CA GLY A 10 42.95 -3.90 1.96
C GLY A 10 41.71 -3.02 1.80
N LEU A 11 41.55 -2.13 0.81
CA LEU A 11 41.96 -2.14 -0.60
C LEU A 11 41.72 -3.50 -1.26
N VAL A 12 40.50 -3.71 -1.75
CA VAL A 12 40.12 -4.30 -3.06
C VAL A 12 38.59 -4.49 -3.02
N MET A 13 37.83 -3.67 -3.75
CA MET A 13 36.83 -4.16 -4.72
C MET A 13 36.18 -2.98 -5.45
N THR A 14 36.91 -2.52 -6.45
CA THR A 14 36.37 -2.02 -7.70
C THR A 14 35.51 -3.12 -8.35
N VAL A 15 34.43 -2.70 -9.03
CA VAL A 15 33.66 -3.45 -10.05
C VAL A 15 32.77 -4.59 -9.53
N PHE A 16 31.48 -4.26 -9.31
CA PHE A 16 30.36 -5.20 -9.40
C PHE A 16 29.14 -4.44 -9.98
N TRP A 17 29.26 -4.00 -11.23
CA TRP A 17 28.16 -3.56 -12.10
C TRP A 17 28.37 -4.25 -13.45
N ALA A 18 28.20 -5.57 -13.46
CA ALA A 18 28.11 -6.39 -14.66
C ALA A 18 27.59 -7.78 -14.26
N MET A 19 26.61 -8.26 -15.03
CA MET A 19 25.79 -9.49 -14.87
C MET A 19 24.55 -9.25 -14.00
N LEU A 20 23.33 -9.22 -14.56
CA LEU A 20 22.79 -10.27 -15.41
C LEU A 20 21.95 -9.69 -16.58
N ALA A 21 22.55 -9.65 -17.77
CA ALA A 21 21.82 -9.62 -19.02
C ALA A 21 21.23 -11.01 -19.27
N LEU A 22 19.91 -11.16 -19.19
CA LEU A 22 19.20 -12.34 -19.71
C LEU A 22 17.69 -12.07 -19.91
N VAL A 23 17.35 -11.24 -20.90
CA VAL A 23 16.26 -11.55 -21.85
C VAL A 23 16.67 -10.99 -23.21
N ALA A 24 17.40 -11.81 -23.98
CA ALA A 24 17.62 -11.57 -25.40
C ALA A 24 16.36 -11.97 -26.17
N GLY A 25 15.66 -11.00 -26.76
CA GLY A 25 14.74 -11.27 -27.85
C GLY A 25 15.53 -11.60 -29.11
N CYS A 26 15.79 -12.88 -29.37
CA CYS A 26 16.37 -13.32 -30.64
C CYS A 26 15.28 -13.37 -31.73
N SER A 27 15.30 -12.40 -32.62
CA SER A 27 14.83 -12.56 -34.00
C SER A 27 16.08 -12.77 -34.88
N SER A 28 15.95 -13.56 -35.94
CA SER A 28 17.02 -13.82 -36.89
C SER A 28 16.58 -13.39 -38.30
N GLY A 29 17.07 -12.24 -38.77
CA GLY A 29 16.93 -11.88 -40.18
C GLY A 29 17.47 -10.50 -40.56
N GLY A 30 18.65 -10.49 -41.18
CA GLY A 30 19.22 -9.48 -42.08
C GLY A 30 18.66 -8.05 -42.10
N LEU A 31 19.45 -7.12 -41.53
CA LEU A 31 19.60 -5.71 -41.94
C LEU A 31 18.47 -4.69 -41.70
N ASP A 32 17.44 -4.99 -40.92
CA ASP A 32 16.60 -3.97 -40.25
C ASP A 32 15.66 -4.64 -39.22
N GLU A 33 16.19 -5.13 -38.09
CA GLU A 33 15.31 -5.60 -37.01
C GLU A 33 14.83 -4.38 -36.21
N MET A 34 13.60 -3.94 -36.47
CA MET A 34 12.84 -3.07 -35.56
C MET A 34 12.86 -3.70 -34.16
N GLY A 35 13.77 -3.23 -33.31
CA GLY A 35 13.93 -3.76 -31.94
C GLY A 35 15.32 -3.62 -31.35
N GLN A 36 16.38 -3.47 -32.15
CA GLN A 36 17.75 -3.31 -31.61
C GLN A 36 18.20 -1.85 -31.50
N ARG A 37 17.61 -0.93 -32.29
CA ARG A 37 18.01 0.49 -32.31
C ARG A 37 17.42 1.33 -31.18
N TYR A 38 16.32 0.87 -30.60
CA TYR A 38 15.62 1.51 -29.49
C TYR A 38 15.33 0.44 -28.44
N MET A 39 15.99 0.53 -27.29
CA MET A 39 15.84 -0.43 -26.21
C MET A 39 15.24 0.26 -24.99
N ALA A 40 14.42 -0.46 -24.23
CA ALA A 40 13.89 0.01 -22.96
C ALA A 40 14.11 -1.05 -21.87
N PHE A 41 14.41 -0.58 -20.67
CA PHE A 41 14.56 -1.37 -19.45
C PHE A 41 13.62 -0.79 -18.39
N LEU A 42 13.08 -1.64 -17.53
CA LEU A 42 12.18 -1.26 -16.45
C LEU A 42 12.64 -1.95 -15.16
N GLU A 43 12.70 -1.16 -14.10
CA GLU A 43 12.97 -1.59 -12.73
C GLU A 43 11.86 -1.03 -11.82
N ALA A 44 11.39 -1.81 -10.84
CA ALA A 44 10.42 -1.35 -9.85
C ALA A 44 11.16 -0.83 -8.61
N GLU A 45 10.69 0.27 -8.03
CA GLU A 45 11.26 0.88 -6.81
C GLU A 45 10.53 0.48 -5.52
N ASP A 46 9.35 -0.14 -5.62
CA ASP A 46 8.44 -0.41 -4.50
C ASP A 46 8.99 -1.51 -3.57
N PHE A 47 9.39 -2.65 -4.14
CA PHE A 47 10.08 -3.72 -3.42
C PHE A 47 11.21 -4.30 -4.30
N SER A 48 12.45 -4.20 -3.83
CA SER A 48 13.57 -4.86 -4.50
C SER A 48 13.75 -6.27 -3.95
N SER A 49 13.21 -7.28 -4.63
CA SER A 49 13.78 -8.61 -4.48
C SER A 49 15.19 -8.53 -5.09
N GLY A 50 16.23 -8.87 -4.33
CA GLY A 50 17.64 -8.70 -4.74
C GLY A 50 18.08 -9.50 -5.98
N ASP A 51 17.15 -10.11 -6.70
CA ASP A 51 17.30 -10.90 -7.92
C ASP A 51 16.87 -10.17 -9.21
N GLY A 52 16.38 -8.92 -9.11
CA GLY A 52 15.93 -8.13 -10.26
C GLY A 52 14.51 -8.45 -10.74
N THR A 53 13.73 -9.18 -9.94
CA THR A 53 12.31 -9.41 -10.18
C THR A 53 11.52 -8.13 -9.90
N LEU A 54 10.53 -7.81 -10.75
CA LEU A 54 9.60 -6.71 -10.47
C LEU A 54 8.60 -7.19 -9.42
N ALA A 55 8.77 -6.73 -8.19
CA ALA A 55 7.91 -7.02 -7.07
C ALA A 55 7.26 -5.73 -6.57
N ILE A 56 5.95 -5.80 -6.32
CA ILE A 56 5.15 -4.70 -5.79
C ILE A 56 4.44 -5.21 -4.54
N ASP A 57 4.53 -4.43 -3.48
CA ASP A 57 3.73 -4.65 -2.30
C ASP A 57 2.32 -4.11 -2.53
N VAL A 58 1.34 -4.95 -2.26
CA VAL A 58 -0.08 -4.64 -2.43
C VAL A 58 -0.86 -4.80 -1.14
N ALA A 59 -0.22 -5.00 0.00
CA ALA A 59 -0.88 -5.05 1.29
C ALA A 59 -0.99 -3.64 1.92
N GLN A 60 -2.07 -3.45 2.70
CA GLN A 60 -2.14 -2.40 3.71
C GLN A 60 -2.13 -3.11 5.05
N ASP A 61 -0.97 -3.18 5.69
CA ASP A 61 -0.87 -3.85 6.98
C ASP A 61 -0.96 -2.85 8.13
N ASP A 62 -1.71 -3.24 9.16
CA ASP A 62 -1.70 -2.56 10.44
C ASP A 62 -0.52 -3.11 11.24
N CYS A 63 0.58 -2.37 11.23
CA CYS A 63 1.79 -2.75 11.98
C CYS A 63 1.59 -2.70 13.49
N ASN A 64 0.41 -2.24 13.96
CA ASN A 64 0.04 -2.28 15.35
C ASN A 64 -1.45 -2.54 15.54
N ILE A 65 -1.89 -3.73 15.11
CA ILE A 65 -3.29 -4.20 15.24
C ILE A 65 -3.89 -4.15 16.66
N ASN A 66 -3.04 -3.97 17.68
CA ASN A 66 -3.41 -3.86 19.09
C ASN A 66 -3.32 -2.43 19.65
N ALA A 67 -2.90 -1.45 18.86
CA ALA A 67 -2.88 -0.06 19.29
C ALA A 67 -4.26 0.60 19.14
N LEU A 68 -4.54 1.52 20.06
CA LEU A 68 -5.70 2.41 19.98
C LEU A 68 -5.61 3.42 18.82
N ASP A 69 -4.42 3.54 18.22
CA ASP A 69 -4.13 4.33 17.03
C ASP A 69 -3.48 3.38 16.01
N PRO A 70 -4.21 2.91 15.00
CA PRO A 70 -3.69 1.96 14.03
C PRO A 70 -2.57 2.64 13.22
N ASP A 71 -1.38 2.04 13.23
CA ASP A 71 -0.22 2.54 12.48
C ASP A 71 -0.20 1.79 11.14
N TRP A 72 -0.95 2.32 10.19
CA TRP A 72 -1.07 1.76 8.85
C TRP A 72 0.21 2.01 8.06
N GLU A 73 0.68 0.98 7.35
CA GLU A 73 1.76 1.15 6.39
C GLU A 73 1.38 2.14 5.26
N ASP A 74 2.39 2.86 4.75
CA ASP A 74 2.24 3.83 3.67
C ASP A 74 1.86 3.15 2.35
N PHE A 75 0.57 3.15 2.05
CA PHE A 75 -0.02 2.56 0.85
C PHE A 75 0.09 3.48 -0.36
N GLY A 76 1.33 3.68 -0.80
CA GLY A 76 1.67 4.54 -1.93
C GLY A 76 1.55 3.86 -3.30
N PRO A 77 1.56 4.67 -4.38
CA PRO A 77 1.73 4.13 -5.73
C PRO A 77 3.10 3.48 -5.88
N ALA A 78 3.16 2.34 -6.57
CA ALA A 78 4.41 1.72 -6.94
C ALA A 78 5.08 2.52 -8.05
N ILE A 79 6.33 2.93 -7.86
CA ILE A 79 7.12 3.65 -8.86
C ILE A 79 8.02 2.67 -9.62
N GLY A 80 8.23 2.93 -10.91
CA GLY A 80 9.20 2.20 -11.72
C GLY A 80 10.09 3.14 -12.51
N ASN A 81 11.37 2.81 -12.62
CA ASN A 81 12.32 3.53 -13.45
C ASN A 81 12.44 2.87 -14.81
N VAL A 82 12.24 3.67 -15.86
CA VAL A 82 12.40 3.25 -17.24
C VAL A 82 13.65 3.88 -17.81
N THR A 83 14.58 3.07 -18.29
CA THR A 83 15.75 3.52 -19.04
C THR A 83 15.55 3.20 -20.51
N VAL A 84 15.62 4.22 -21.36
CA VAL A 84 15.58 4.07 -22.81
C VAL A 84 16.95 4.38 -23.39
N THR A 85 17.44 3.48 -24.25
CA THR A 85 18.71 3.61 -24.96
C THR A 85 18.45 3.68 -26.46
N VAL A 86 19.04 4.69 -27.11
CA VAL A 86 18.99 4.91 -28.55
C VAL A 86 20.37 4.59 -29.12
N SER A 87 20.44 3.69 -30.10
CA SER A 87 21.70 3.33 -30.76
C SER A 87 22.30 4.52 -31.53
N GLU A 88 23.62 4.52 -31.71
CA GLU A 88 24.34 5.58 -32.46
C GLU A 88 23.94 5.66 -33.94
N ASP A 89 23.47 4.56 -34.52
CA ASP A 89 22.97 4.49 -35.90
C ASP A 89 21.47 4.82 -36.00
N ALA A 90 20.80 5.08 -34.88
CA ALA A 90 19.38 5.38 -34.82
C ALA A 90 19.09 6.88 -34.84
N LEU A 91 17.89 7.26 -35.26
CA LEU A 91 17.41 8.64 -35.11
C LEU A 91 17.10 8.92 -33.65
N GLY A 92 17.39 10.13 -33.18
CA GLY A 92 16.91 10.60 -31.88
C GLY A 92 15.38 10.53 -31.78
N ILE A 93 14.90 10.53 -30.54
CA ILE A 93 13.48 10.36 -30.24
C ILE A 93 13.00 11.40 -29.25
N THR A 94 11.71 11.72 -29.32
CA THR A 94 10.95 12.41 -28.29
C THR A 94 9.92 11.41 -27.76
N LEU A 95 10.08 10.95 -26.52
CA LEU A 95 9.03 10.21 -25.82
C LEU A 95 7.82 11.13 -25.63
N GLU A 96 6.61 10.62 -25.82
CA GLU A 96 5.36 11.40 -25.74
C GLU A 96 4.40 10.87 -24.67
N SER A 97 4.31 9.55 -24.52
CA SER A 97 3.42 8.92 -23.55
C SER A 97 3.80 7.47 -23.31
N TYR A 98 3.19 6.87 -22.29
CA TYR A 98 3.27 5.45 -22.03
C TYR A 98 1.92 4.88 -21.60
N THR A 99 1.74 3.59 -21.84
CA THR A 99 0.60 2.80 -21.35
C THR A 99 1.07 1.53 -20.66
N ILE A 100 0.38 1.11 -19.60
CA ILE A 100 0.66 -0.12 -18.85
C ILE A 100 -0.58 -1.00 -18.85
N HIS A 101 -0.39 -2.26 -19.21
CA HIS A 101 -1.42 -3.30 -19.13
C HIS A 101 -0.94 -4.46 -18.28
N TYR A 102 -1.84 -5.03 -17.48
CA TYR A 102 -1.59 -6.20 -16.65
C TYR A 102 -2.43 -7.36 -17.16
N GLU A 103 -1.78 -8.43 -17.60
CA GLU A 103 -2.43 -9.67 -18.00
C GLU A 103 -2.14 -10.73 -16.93
N PRO A 104 -3.15 -11.31 -16.28
CA PRO A 104 -2.91 -12.27 -15.20
C PRO A 104 -2.23 -13.52 -15.75
N LEU A 105 -1.29 -14.06 -14.97
CA LEU A 105 -0.59 -15.32 -15.22
C LEU A 105 -0.88 -16.27 -14.05
N GLU A 106 -0.90 -17.58 -14.30
CA GLU A 106 -1.07 -18.58 -13.24
C GLU A 106 -0.08 -18.32 -12.09
N SER A 107 -0.57 -18.28 -10.86
CA SER A 107 0.30 -18.15 -9.69
C SER A 107 0.98 -19.49 -9.39
N PRO A 108 2.29 -19.51 -9.05
CA PRO A 108 3.01 -20.74 -8.72
C PRO A 108 2.94 -21.12 -7.23
N ASP A 109 2.03 -20.54 -6.45
CA ASP A 109 1.91 -20.67 -4.98
C ASP A 109 1.53 -22.08 -4.47
N GLY A 110 1.66 -23.11 -5.31
CA GLY A 110 1.80 -24.50 -4.86
C GLY A 110 0.53 -25.16 -4.32
N THR A 111 -0.57 -24.42 -4.19
CA THR A 111 -1.86 -24.91 -3.64
C THR A 111 -2.90 -25.17 -4.73
N SER A 112 -2.85 -24.42 -5.84
CA SER A 112 -3.52 -24.70 -7.11
C SER A 112 -3.03 -23.73 -8.18
N THR A 113 -3.21 -24.03 -9.47
CA THR A 113 -3.02 -23.04 -10.56
C THR A 113 -4.15 -22.00 -10.50
N THR A 114 -4.15 -21.17 -9.46
CA THR A 114 -5.15 -20.13 -9.27
C THR A 114 -4.74 -18.94 -10.13
N MET A 115 -5.65 -18.53 -11.02
CA MET A 115 -5.45 -17.33 -11.83
C MET A 115 -5.74 -16.10 -10.97
N PRO A 116 -4.83 -15.12 -10.90
CA PRO A 116 -5.10 -13.82 -10.31
C PRO A 116 -6.30 -13.16 -10.99
N PRO A 117 -7.03 -12.29 -10.28
CA PRO A 117 -8.11 -11.53 -10.87
C PRO A 117 -7.59 -10.66 -12.00
N ARG A 118 -8.38 -10.52 -13.06
CA ARG A 118 -8.06 -9.55 -14.11
C ARG A 118 -8.17 -8.14 -13.54
N LEU A 119 -7.13 -7.35 -13.73
CA LEU A 119 -7.12 -5.91 -13.46
C LEU A 119 -7.61 -5.18 -14.71
N GLU A 120 -8.59 -4.29 -14.56
CA GLU A 120 -9.14 -3.48 -15.64
C GLU A 120 -8.45 -2.11 -15.74
N SER A 121 -7.68 -1.74 -14.72
CA SER A 121 -6.88 -0.52 -14.69
C SER A 121 -5.79 -0.55 -15.76
N ILE A 122 -5.98 0.26 -16.82
CA ILE A 122 -4.93 0.62 -17.77
C ILE A 122 -4.36 1.96 -17.31
N TYR A 123 -3.07 1.98 -16.98
CA TYR A 123 -2.42 3.22 -16.59
C TYR A 123 -1.86 3.93 -17.82
N ASN A 124 -2.21 5.20 -18.00
CA ASN A 124 -1.72 6.03 -19.10
C ASN A 124 -1.01 7.26 -18.52
N GLY A 125 0.21 7.51 -18.96
CA GLY A 125 0.96 8.71 -18.60
C GLY A 125 1.40 9.49 -19.82
N ALA A 126 1.36 10.82 -19.73
CA ALA A 126 2.03 11.69 -20.68
C ALA A 126 3.46 11.97 -20.17
N TYR A 127 4.44 11.90 -21.05
CA TYR A 127 5.83 12.16 -20.71
C TYR A 127 6.56 12.74 -21.91
N THR A 128 7.29 13.84 -21.72
CA THR A 128 8.07 14.45 -22.80
C THR A 128 9.54 14.42 -22.46
N MET A 129 10.31 13.64 -23.21
CA MET A 129 11.77 13.56 -23.05
C MET A 129 12.44 13.31 -24.39
N ASP A 130 13.43 14.14 -24.68
CA ASP A 130 14.26 14.00 -25.88
C ASP A 130 15.50 13.15 -25.57
N ILE A 131 15.71 12.10 -26.36
CA ILE A 131 16.89 11.23 -26.28
C ILE A 131 17.57 11.27 -27.64
N GLN A 132 18.80 11.79 -27.65
CA GLN A 132 19.60 11.92 -28.87
C GLN A 132 20.08 10.55 -29.36
N SER A 133 20.50 10.50 -30.62
CA SER A 133 21.18 9.33 -31.19
C SER A 133 22.41 8.97 -30.35
N GLY A 134 22.61 7.68 -30.07
CA GLY A 134 23.70 7.18 -29.22
C GLY A 134 23.56 7.48 -27.73
N ALA A 135 22.46 8.09 -27.29
CA ALA A 135 22.25 8.48 -25.90
C ALA A 135 21.31 7.52 -25.16
N SER A 136 21.28 7.65 -23.84
CA SER A 136 20.29 7.01 -22.97
C SER A 136 19.62 8.04 -22.07
N GLY A 137 18.38 7.78 -21.70
CA GLY A 137 17.60 8.58 -20.78
C GLY A 137 16.85 7.70 -19.78
N THR A 138 16.80 8.12 -18.52
CA THR A 138 16.04 7.43 -17.47
C THR A 138 14.96 8.34 -16.93
N PHE A 139 13.78 7.80 -16.69
CA PHE A 139 12.64 8.51 -16.11
C PHE A 139 11.79 7.58 -15.25
N SER A 140 11.11 8.16 -14.26
CA SER A 140 10.21 7.41 -13.37
C SER A 140 8.77 7.46 -13.90
N ILE A 141 8.07 6.34 -13.74
CA ILE A 141 6.65 6.17 -14.06
C ILE A 141 5.91 5.63 -12.84
N THR A 142 4.61 5.90 -12.76
CA THR A 142 3.74 5.14 -11.85
C THR A 142 3.55 3.77 -12.46
N LEU A 143 4.20 2.77 -11.87
CA LEU A 143 4.14 1.39 -12.31
C LEU A 143 2.83 0.73 -11.91
N MET A 144 2.26 1.07 -10.76
CA MET A 144 0.93 0.67 -10.30
C MET A 144 0.34 1.76 -9.40
N SER A 145 -0.87 2.24 -9.70
CA SER A 145 -1.54 3.26 -8.88
C SER A 145 -2.15 2.65 -7.62
N VAL A 146 -2.40 3.50 -6.61
CA VAL A 146 -3.17 3.13 -5.41
C VAL A 146 -4.51 2.48 -5.79
N ASP A 147 -5.25 3.08 -6.73
CA ASP A 147 -6.52 2.52 -7.22
C ASP A 147 -6.38 1.10 -7.81
N THR A 148 -5.26 0.82 -8.50
CA THR A 148 -5.00 -0.52 -9.06
C THR A 148 -4.65 -1.52 -7.96
N LYS A 149 -3.89 -1.10 -6.94
CA LYS A 149 -3.61 -1.91 -5.75
C LYS A 149 -4.92 -2.22 -5.00
N GLN A 150 -5.80 -1.24 -4.81
CA GLN A 150 -7.12 -1.43 -4.20
C GLN A 150 -8.01 -2.38 -5.03
N GLU A 151 -8.05 -2.20 -6.35
CA GLU A 151 -8.79 -3.09 -7.25
C GLU A 151 -8.32 -4.55 -7.11
N PHE A 152 -7.00 -4.75 -6.99
CA PHE A 152 -6.44 -6.08 -6.73
C PHE A 152 -6.95 -6.64 -5.41
N GLN A 153 -6.81 -5.89 -4.30
CA GLN A 153 -7.25 -6.31 -2.96
C GLN A 153 -8.74 -6.71 -2.93
N ASP A 154 -9.60 -5.85 -3.47
CA ASP A 154 -11.05 -6.05 -3.51
C ASP A 154 -11.42 -7.34 -4.27
N LYS A 155 -10.70 -7.65 -5.36
CA LYS A 155 -10.98 -8.81 -6.22
C LYS A 155 -10.32 -10.10 -5.72
N SER A 156 -9.17 -10.00 -5.06
CA SER A 156 -8.45 -11.15 -4.51
C SER A 156 -8.98 -11.57 -3.14
N GLY A 157 -9.79 -10.71 -2.50
CA GLY A 157 -10.28 -10.92 -1.13
C GLY A 157 -9.21 -10.63 -0.07
N TRP A 158 -8.17 -9.88 -0.42
CA TRP A 158 -7.17 -9.35 0.51
C TRP A 158 -7.70 -8.09 1.20
N SER A 159 -8.91 -8.19 1.76
CA SER A 159 -9.53 -7.11 2.50
C SER A 159 -9.51 -7.44 3.97
N TRP A 160 -9.04 -6.50 4.79
CA TRP A 160 -9.35 -6.50 6.21
C TRP A 160 -10.85 -6.21 6.33
N TYR A 161 -11.55 -7.04 7.10
CA TYR A 161 -12.88 -6.69 7.58
C TYR A 161 -12.76 -6.43 9.07
N THR A 162 -12.92 -5.18 9.47
CA THR A 162 -13.42 -4.91 10.82
C THR A 162 -14.88 -5.33 10.80
N GLU A 163 -15.15 -6.55 11.22
CA GLU A 163 -16.50 -6.87 11.67
C GLU A 163 -16.72 -5.99 12.89
N TYR A 164 -17.48 -4.90 12.73
CA TYR A 164 -17.97 -4.15 13.88
C TYR A 164 -18.86 -5.13 14.63
N PRO A 165 -18.41 -5.71 15.75
CA PRO A 165 -19.15 -6.82 16.28
C PRO A 165 -20.45 -6.25 16.85
N GLU A 166 -21.47 -7.09 17.01
CA GLU A 166 -22.75 -6.70 17.62
C GLU A 166 -22.57 -5.92 18.94
N TRP A 167 -21.41 -6.08 19.62
CA TRP A 167 -21.06 -5.31 20.80
C TRP A 167 -20.90 -3.79 20.55
N LEU A 168 -20.58 -3.30 19.35
CA LEU A 168 -20.51 -1.85 19.09
C LEU A 168 -21.89 -1.19 19.17
N GLU A 169 -22.94 -1.87 18.67
CA GLU A 169 -24.32 -1.39 18.85
C GLU A 169 -24.70 -1.39 20.34
N VAL A 170 -24.32 -2.44 21.07
CA VAL A 170 -24.52 -2.53 22.52
C VAL A 170 -23.74 -1.45 23.28
N TRP A 171 -22.50 -1.16 22.86
CA TRP A 171 -21.64 -0.11 23.40
C TRP A 171 -22.27 1.26 23.21
N ASN A 172 -22.67 1.60 21.97
CA ASN A 172 -23.29 2.88 21.66
C ASN A 172 -24.60 3.07 22.42
N ALA A 173 -25.42 2.01 22.57
CA ALA A 173 -26.62 2.05 23.38
C ALA A 173 -26.30 2.28 24.87
N LYS A 174 -25.24 1.63 25.40
CA LYS A 174 -24.80 1.81 26.79
C LYS A 174 -24.23 3.21 27.05
N VAL A 175 -23.47 3.77 26.11
CA VAL A 175 -22.99 5.16 26.17
C VAL A 175 -24.16 6.14 26.22
N ALA A 176 -25.20 5.93 25.42
CA ALA A 176 -26.41 6.75 25.46
C ALA A 176 -27.09 6.66 26.84
N GLU A 177 -27.24 5.44 27.39
CA GLU A 177 -27.81 5.23 28.73
C GLU A 177 -27.01 5.95 29.83
N VAL A 178 -25.67 5.88 29.78
CA VAL A 178 -24.79 6.60 30.71
C VAL A 178 -24.97 8.11 30.60
N ASN A 179 -25.05 8.64 29.38
CA ASN A 179 -25.23 10.08 29.16
C ASN A 179 -26.60 10.56 29.69
N ASP A 180 -27.68 9.84 29.39
CA ASP A 180 -29.02 10.16 29.90
C ASP A 180 -29.04 10.15 31.44
N GLN A 181 -28.42 9.15 32.05
CA GLN A 181 -28.34 9.05 33.52
C GLN A 181 -27.49 10.17 34.14
N ARG A 182 -26.42 10.61 33.47
CA ARG A 182 -25.60 11.74 33.90
C ARG A 182 -26.42 13.04 33.88
N ASP A 183 -27.23 13.25 32.86
CA ASP A 183 -28.09 14.43 32.74
C ASP A 183 -29.11 14.49 33.88
N VAL A 184 -29.70 13.35 34.29
CA VAL A 184 -30.58 13.25 35.47
C VAL A 184 -29.86 13.65 36.75
N VAL A 185 -28.64 13.15 36.97
CA VAL A 185 -27.84 13.49 38.16
C VAL A 185 -27.51 14.98 38.20
N GLU A 186 -27.11 15.56 37.06
CA GLU A 186 -26.80 16.99 36.98
C GLU A 186 -28.04 17.86 37.20
N GLU A 187 -29.22 17.45 36.71
CA GLU A 187 -30.48 18.13 36.99
C GLU A 187 -30.81 18.14 38.50
N ILE A 188 -30.66 17.01 39.18
CA ILE A 188 -30.91 16.91 40.62
C ILE A 188 -29.92 17.79 41.40
N LYS A 189 -28.62 17.79 41.05
CA LYS A 189 -27.63 18.69 41.65
C LYS A 189 -28.01 20.15 41.49
N ASP A 190 -28.51 20.52 40.32
CA ASP A 190 -28.98 21.86 40.02
C ASP A 190 -30.18 22.27 40.90
N GLN A 191 -31.09 21.33 41.17
CA GLN A 191 -32.23 21.52 42.08
C GLN A 191 -31.77 21.66 43.53
N VAL A 192 -30.86 20.78 44.00
CA VAL A 192 -30.24 20.83 45.34
C VAL A 192 -29.56 22.18 45.58
N ALA A 193 -28.82 22.69 44.59
CA ALA A 193 -28.10 23.96 44.68
C ALA A 193 -29.03 25.18 44.85
N ARG A 194 -30.28 25.09 44.39
CA ARG A 194 -31.28 26.18 44.50
C ARG A 194 -32.00 26.18 45.85
N LEU A 195 -31.87 25.12 46.65
CA LEU A 195 -32.58 24.98 47.92
C LEU A 195 -31.76 25.46 49.13
N PRO A 196 -32.42 26.04 50.16
CA PRO A 196 -31.75 26.43 51.39
C PRO A 196 -31.10 25.24 52.09
N GLU A 197 -29.87 25.47 52.59
CA GLU A 197 -29.15 24.49 53.40
C GLU A 197 -30.00 24.03 54.60
N GLY A 198 -30.02 22.71 54.83
CA GLY A 198 -30.71 22.11 55.97
C GLY A 198 -32.24 21.98 55.84
N SER A 199 -32.83 22.44 54.73
CA SER A 199 -34.26 22.20 54.46
C SER A 199 -34.54 20.70 54.27
N GLU A 200 -35.72 20.24 54.72
CA GLU A 200 -36.11 18.82 54.55
C GLU A 200 -36.20 18.43 53.07
N GLU A 201 -36.67 19.34 52.21
CA GLU A 201 -36.72 19.14 50.76
C GLU A 201 -35.32 18.93 50.15
N ARG A 202 -34.32 19.69 50.63
CA ARG A 202 -32.93 19.50 50.21
C ARG A 202 -32.37 18.15 50.65
N LYS A 203 -32.66 17.70 51.88
CA LYS A 203 -32.19 16.39 52.37
C LYS A 203 -32.78 15.23 51.56
N VAL A 204 -34.03 15.37 51.11
CA VAL A 204 -34.67 14.37 50.24
C VAL A 204 -33.97 14.33 48.88
N LEU A 205 -33.74 15.49 48.26
CA LEU A 205 -33.04 15.54 46.97
C LEU A 205 -31.57 15.13 47.05
N GLU A 206 -30.86 15.42 48.14
CA GLU A 206 -29.49 14.92 48.37
C GLU A 206 -29.46 13.39 48.51
N ALA A 207 -30.50 12.78 49.10
CA ALA A 207 -30.63 11.33 49.16
C ALA A 207 -30.97 10.72 47.79
N GLU A 208 -31.78 11.41 46.99
CA GLU A 208 -32.10 11.04 45.61
C GLU A 208 -30.87 11.14 44.69
N GLU A 209 -30.11 12.23 44.79
CA GLU A 209 -28.82 12.42 44.11
C GLU A 209 -27.89 11.25 44.41
N ALA A 210 -27.77 10.84 45.67
CA ALA A 210 -26.92 9.72 46.07
C ALA A 210 -27.39 8.36 45.50
N ILE A 211 -28.69 8.19 45.23
CA ILE A 211 -29.22 6.97 44.60
C ILE A 211 -28.90 6.99 43.11
N GLU A 212 -29.18 8.09 42.42
CA GLU A 212 -28.93 8.21 40.98
C GLU A 212 -27.43 8.24 40.65
N GLN A 213 -26.59 8.81 41.52
CA GLN A 213 -25.13 8.75 41.38
C GLN A 213 -24.62 7.31 41.45
N ARG A 214 -25.11 6.47 42.37
CA ARG A 214 -24.73 5.04 42.42
C ARG A 214 -25.17 4.27 41.18
N ARG A 215 -26.29 4.68 40.58
CA ARG A 215 -26.77 4.08 39.33
C ARG A 215 -25.86 4.46 38.17
N LEU A 216 -25.44 5.72 38.10
CA LEU A 216 -24.45 6.19 37.13
C LEU A 216 -23.11 5.46 37.29
N ASP A 217 -22.63 5.30 38.52
CA ASP A 217 -21.38 4.60 38.81
C ASP A 217 -21.41 3.15 38.30
N ARG A 218 -22.52 2.43 38.54
CA ARG A 218 -22.71 1.06 38.01
C ARG A 218 -22.72 1.03 36.48
N LEU A 219 -23.40 1.97 35.83
CA LEU A 219 -23.43 2.02 34.37
C LEU A 219 -22.04 2.30 33.78
N ASN A 220 -21.24 3.13 34.45
CA ASN A 220 -19.84 3.36 34.07
C ASN A 220 -19.00 2.08 34.24
N GLU A 221 -19.15 1.32 35.33
CA GLU A 221 -18.47 0.02 35.49
C GLU A 221 -18.87 -0.98 34.40
N GLU A 222 -20.15 -1.05 34.04
CA GLU A 222 -20.65 -1.87 32.92
C GLU A 222 -20.07 -1.43 31.58
N LEU A 223 -19.98 -0.11 31.36
CA LEU A 223 -19.36 0.46 30.17
C LEU A 223 -17.88 0.10 30.12
N GLU A 224 -17.09 0.33 31.17
CA GLU A 224 -15.68 -0.06 31.23
C GLU A 224 -15.48 -1.56 30.95
N ALA A 225 -16.36 -2.43 31.45
CA ALA A 225 -16.33 -3.86 31.17
C ALA A 225 -16.56 -4.18 29.68
N LEU A 226 -17.47 -3.47 29.00
CA LEU A 226 -17.65 -3.61 27.55
C LEU A 226 -16.44 -3.10 26.76
N GLN A 227 -15.69 -2.12 27.30
CA GLN A 227 -14.55 -1.50 26.60
C GLN A 227 -13.38 -2.46 26.53
N SER A 228 -13.31 -3.36 27.51
CA SER A 228 -12.33 -4.44 27.56
C SER A 228 -12.61 -5.60 26.61
N GLN A 229 -13.72 -5.56 25.85
CA GLN A 229 -13.96 -6.53 24.78
C GLN A 229 -13.10 -6.16 23.57
N GLU A 230 -12.16 -7.04 23.23
CA GLU A 230 -11.25 -6.85 22.09
C GLU A 230 -12.04 -6.75 20.77
N VAL A 231 -11.69 -5.76 19.94
CA VAL A 231 -12.02 -5.77 18.52
C VAL A 231 -11.27 -6.96 17.92
N LEU A 232 -12.01 -8.01 17.56
CA LEU A 232 -11.43 -9.13 16.82
C LEU A 232 -11.21 -8.69 15.38
N HIS A 233 -9.96 -8.43 15.04
CA HIS A 233 -9.54 -8.31 13.65
C HIS A 233 -9.38 -9.72 13.09
N PHE A 234 -10.14 -10.04 12.03
CA PHE A 234 -10.00 -11.31 11.35
C PHE A 234 -9.21 -11.12 10.06
N TRP A 235 -8.11 -11.85 9.94
CA TRP A 235 -7.48 -12.10 8.66
C TRP A 235 -8.29 -13.12 7.90
N VAL A 236 -8.93 -12.71 6.79
CA VAL A 236 -9.35 -13.66 5.78
C VAL A 236 -8.08 -14.02 5.01
N SER A 237 -7.54 -15.21 5.28
CA SER A 237 -6.39 -15.71 4.53
C SER A 237 -6.75 -15.67 3.05
N PRO A 238 -5.99 -14.94 2.24
CA PRO A 238 -6.40 -14.72 0.87
C PRO A 238 -6.34 -16.01 0.06
N ALA A 239 -7.07 -16.05 -1.05
CA ALA A 239 -7.03 -17.19 -1.96
C ALA A 239 -5.67 -17.33 -2.69
N LEU A 240 -4.79 -16.35 -2.55
CA LEU A 240 -3.47 -16.24 -3.18
C LEU A 240 -2.55 -15.50 -2.19
N ASP A 241 -1.36 -16.03 -1.88
CA ASP A 241 -0.31 -15.29 -1.12
C ASP A 241 0.57 -14.43 -2.05
N MET A 242 0.49 -14.72 -3.36
CA MET A 242 1.28 -14.11 -4.40
C MET A 242 0.47 -14.12 -5.69
N ALA A 243 0.52 -13.03 -6.45
CA ALA A 243 -0.09 -12.95 -7.77
C ALA A 243 0.96 -12.60 -8.83
N ARG A 244 0.79 -13.16 -10.02
CA ARG A 244 1.72 -12.96 -11.13
C ARG A 244 0.98 -12.35 -12.32
N TYR A 245 1.56 -11.30 -12.89
CA TYR A 245 1.05 -10.64 -14.08
C TYR A 245 2.14 -10.55 -15.15
N ASN A 246 1.75 -10.69 -16.41
CA ASN A 246 2.51 -10.19 -17.53
C ASN A 246 2.21 -8.69 -17.66
N LEU A 247 3.18 -7.86 -17.28
CA LEU A 247 3.15 -6.42 -17.46
C LEU A 247 3.62 -6.08 -18.87
N ARG A 248 2.76 -5.38 -19.61
CA ARG A 248 3.07 -4.82 -20.92
C ARG A 248 3.11 -3.30 -20.86
N LEU A 249 4.32 -2.75 -20.86
CA LEU A 249 4.59 -1.32 -20.98
C LEU A 249 4.77 -0.96 -22.46
N THR A 250 3.98 -0.01 -22.95
CA THR A 250 4.11 0.54 -24.31
C THR A 250 4.55 1.99 -24.20
N LEU A 251 5.74 2.33 -24.71
CA LEU A 251 6.23 3.69 -24.82
C LEU A 251 5.92 4.22 -26.21
N ASN A 252 5.18 5.31 -26.32
CA ASN A 252 4.93 6.01 -27.57
C ASN A 252 5.94 7.13 -27.73
N PHE A 253 6.57 7.20 -28.90
CA PHE A 253 7.58 8.22 -29.19
C PHE A 253 7.48 8.71 -30.63
N ARG A 254 8.12 9.84 -30.88
CA ARG A 254 8.29 10.43 -32.20
C ARG A 254 9.77 10.45 -32.57
N ASP A 255 10.12 9.98 -33.76
CA ASP A 255 11.49 10.12 -34.27
C ASP A 255 11.76 11.55 -34.76
N THR A 256 13.03 11.91 -34.99
CA THR A 256 13.40 13.24 -35.52
C THR A 256 12.83 13.55 -36.91
N HIS A 257 12.27 12.56 -37.63
CA HIS A 257 11.50 12.78 -38.85
C HIS A 257 10.00 12.95 -38.61
N ASN A 258 9.60 13.18 -37.35
CA ASN A 258 8.24 13.41 -36.93
C ASN A 258 7.31 12.20 -37.19
N LYS A 259 7.86 10.96 -37.23
CA LYS A 259 7.06 9.74 -37.33
C LYS A 259 6.82 9.12 -35.96
N SER A 260 5.56 8.82 -35.65
CA SER A 260 5.18 8.12 -34.42
C SER A 260 5.55 6.64 -34.49
N ARG A 261 6.10 6.12 -33.40
CA ARG A 261 6.55 4.74 -33.23
C ARG A 261 6.35 4.32 -31.77
N THR A 262 6.53 3.03 -31.51
CA THR A 262 6.39 2.47 -30.17
C THR A 262 7.55 1.55 -29.79
N ILE A 263 7.87 1.53 -28.49
CA ILE A 263 8.69 0.49 -27.85
C ILE A 263 7.76 -0.30 -26.95
N VAL A 264 7.76 -1.63 -27.08
CA VAL A 264 6.95 -2.51 -26.23
C VAL A 264 7.88 -3.32 -25.35
N LEU A 265 7.66 -3.25 -24.04
CA LEU A 265 8.37 -4.00 -23.03
C LEU A 265 7.41 -4.94 -22.33
N ASN A 266 7.73 -6.24 -22.31
CA ASN A 266 7.01 -7.23 -21.52
C ASN A 266 7.88 -7.67 -20.34
N ARG A 267 7.31 -7.72 -19.14
CA ARG A 267 7.95 -8.18 -17.93
C ARG A 267 6.98 -8.98 -17.07
N THR A 268 7.50 -9.89 -16.28
CA THR A 268 6.72 -10.52 -15.23
C THR A 268 6.74 -9.62 -14.00
N LEU A 269 5.55 -9.22 -13.56
CA LEU A 269 5.32 -8.47 -12.34
C LEU A 269 4.72 -9.42 -11.29
N TRP A 270 5.20 -9.30 -10.06
CA TRP A 270 4.69 -10.06 -8.94
C TRP A 270 4.10 -9.10 -7.91
N LEU A 271 2.90 -9.44 -7.44
CA LEU A 271 2.23 -8.73 -6.36
C LEU A 271 2.30 -9.64 -5.14
N TYR A 272 2.79 -9.09 -4.04
CA TYR A 272 3.01 -9.82 -2.79
C TYR A 272 2.25 -9.16 -1.64
N ASN A 273 1.91 -9.97 -0.64
CA ASN A 273 1.68 -9.50 0.71
C ASN A 273 3.04 -9.63 1.34
N VAL A 274 3.78 -8.54 1.40
CA VAL A 274 4.96 -8.56 2.25
C VAL A 274 4.46 -8.01 3.56
N ASP A 275 4.22 -8.90 4.53
CA ASP A 275 3.98 -8.50 5.92
C ASP A 275 5.28 -7.87 6.40
N ASN A 276 5.35 -6.54 6.26
CA ASN A 276 6.52 -5.72 6.54
C ASN A 276 6.58 -5.33 8.02
N CYS A 277 5.54 -5.69 8.76
CA CYS A 277 5.43 -5.62 10.20
C CYS A 277 6.04 -6.89 10.84
#